data_AF-A0A0F8WNZ3-F1
#
_entry.id   AF-A0A0F8WNZ3-F1
#
_cell.length_a   1.000
_cell.length_b   1.000
_cell.length_c   1.000
_cell.angle_alpha   90.00
_cell.angle_beta   90.00
_cell.angle_gamma   90.00
#
_symmetry.space_group_name_H-M   'P 1'
#
loop_
_entity.id
_entity.type
_entity.pdbx_description
1 polymer ?
#
loop_
_entity_poly.entity_id
_entity_poly.type
_entity_poly.pdbx_seq_one_letter_code
_entity_poly.pdbx_strand_id
1 'polypeptide(L)' 'IIKDGIDLSRACYEHGLSPDENIGSREGIVGFLTNNRIGRKIQTQQALQLALIRLENRDLYRQIV' A
#
# COMPACT_ATOMS: atom_id res chain seq x y z
N ILE A 1 7.40 -6.84 -7.69
CA ILE A 1 7.84 -8.06 -8.41
C ILE A 1 6.59 -8.89 -8.64
N ILE A 2 6.21 -9.12 -9.90
CA ILE A 2 5.12 -10.05 -10.24
C ILE A 2 5.80 -11.38 -10.56
N LYS A 3 5.60 -12.38 -9.70
CA LYS A 3 5.92 -13.77 -10.01
C LYS A 3 4.66 -14.35 -10.65
N ASP A 4 4.80 -15.09 -11.75
CA ASP A 4 3.69 -15.79 -12.43
C ASP A 4 2.69 -14.94 -13.21
N GLY A 5 2.96 -13.64 -13.41
CA GLY A 5 2.14 -12.78 -14.28
C GLY A 5 0.78 -12.37 -13.71
N ILE A 6 0.48 -12.74 -12.47
CA ILE A 6 -0.76 -12.40 -11.77
C ILE A 6 -0.59 -11.18 -10.87
N ASP A 7 -1.61 -10.33 -10.79
CA ASP A 7 -1.61 -9.23 -9.82
C ASP A 7 -1.87 -9.74 -8.40
N LEU A 8 -1.57 -8.88 -7.41
CA LEU A 8 -1.70 -9.25 -6.00
C LEU A 8 -3.13 -9.58 -5.58
N SER A 9 -4.14 -8.91 -6.14
CA SER A 9 -5.54 -9.17 -5.77
C SER A 9 -5.95 -10.56 -6.24
N ARG A 10 -5.62 -10.88 -7.49
CA ARG A 10 -5.83 -12.21 -8.07
C ARG A 10 -5.09 -13.30 -7.30
N ALA A 11 -3.83 -13.08 -6.94
CA ALA A 11 -3.06 -14.02 -6.14
C ALA A 11 -3.70 -14.26 -4.75
N CYS A 12 -4.20 -13.22 -4.10
CA CYS A 12 -4.87 -13.35 -2.80
C CYS A 12 -6.15 -14.19 -2.91
N TYR A 13 -6.89 -14.05 -4.00
CA TYR A 13 -8.11 -14.81 -4.25
C TYR A 13 -7.81 -16.29 -4.59
N GLU A 14 -6.92 -16.54 -5.56
CA GLU A 14 -6.58 -17.89 -6.02
C GLU A 14 -5.95 -18.76 -4.92
N HIS A 15 -5.24 -18.16 -3.95
CA HIS A 15 -4.66 -18.86 -2.81
C HIS A 15 -5.55 -18.90 -1.56
N GLY A 16 -6.80 -18.42 -1.64
CA GLY A 16 -7.74 -18.46 -0.52
C GLY A 16 -7.40 -17.51 0.64
N LEU A 17 -6.52 -16.54 0.42
CA LEU A 17 -6.16 -15.54 1.42
C LEU A 17 -7.29 -14.53 1.61
N SER A 18 -8.00 -14.17 0.53
CA SER A 18 -9.18 -13.30 0.56
C SER A 18 -10.30 -13.92 -0.27
N PRO A 19 -11.56 -13.83 0.16
CA PRO A 19 -12.69 -14.26 -0.66
C PRO A 19 -13.04 -13.24 -1.77
N ASP A 20 -12.36 -12.09 -1.83
CA ASP A 20 -12.65 -11.01 -2.78
C ASP A 20 -11.56 -10.92 -3.88
N GLU A 21 -11.93 -11.24 -5.11
CA GLU A 21 -11.05 -11.16 -6.30
C GLU A 21 -10.51 -9.74 -6.54
N ASN A 22 -11.22 -8.72 -6.05
CA ASN A 22 -10.88 -7.32 -6.21
C ASN A 22 -10.53 -6.65 -4.86
N ILE A 23 -9.98 -7.40 -3.89
CA ILE A 23 -9.63 -6.89 -2.56
C ILE A 23 -8.84 -5.57 -2.58
N GLY A 24 -8.00 -5.38 -3.61
CA GLY A 24 -7.28 -4.14 -3.86
C GLY A 24 -8.18 -2.91 -3.94
N SER A 25 -9.30 -2.94 -4.65
CA SER A 25 -10.16 -1.77 -4.84
C SER A 25 -10.99 -1.40 -3.59
N ARG A 26 -11.03 -2.29 -2.60
CA ARG A 26 -11.77 -2.10 -1.35
C ARG A 26 -10.84 -1.67 -0.20
N GLU A 27 -10.69 -2.52 0.80
CA GLU A 27 -9.85 -2.29 1.98
C GLU A 27 -8.36 -2.52 1.70
N GLY A 28 -8.04 -3.21 0.60
CA GLY A 28 -6.69 -3.64 0.28
C GLY A 28 -6.22 -4.78 1.18
N ILE A 29 -5.16 -5.48 0.75
CA ILE A 29 -4.63 -6.62 1.51
C ILE A 29 -4.16 -6.23 2.91
N VAL A 30 -3.65 -5.00 3.08
CA VAL A 30 -3.22 -4.48 4.39
C VAL A 30 -4.42 -4.27 5.30
N GLY A 31 -5.53 -3.72 4.80
CA GLY A 31 -6.77 -3.59 5.56
C GLY A 31 -7.27 -4.97 6.00
N PHE A 32 -7.34 -5.92 5.08
CA PHE A 32 -7.75 -7.29 5.35
C PHE A 32 -6.89 -7.95 6.45
N LEU A 33 -5.56 -7.97 6.30
CA LEU A 33 -4.63 -8.60 7.25
C LEU A 33 -4.61 -7.92 8.62
N THR A 34 -4.92 -6.62 8.69
CA THR A 34 -4.92 -5.86 9.95
C THR A 34 -6.29 -5.81 10.62
N ASN A 35 -7.30 -6.50 10.07
CA ASN A 35 -8.71 -6.36 10.45
C ASN A 35 -9.14 -4.87 10.46
N ASN A 36 -8.82 -4.16 9.38
CA ASN A 36 -9.11 -2.75 9.16
C ASN A 36 -8.55 -1.75 10.19
N ARG A 37 -7.60 -2.17 11.03
CA ARG A 37 -6.84 -1.23 11.90
C ARG A 37 -5.98 -0.27 11.08
N ILE A 38 -5.48 -0.72 9.92
CA ILE A 38 -4.76 0.12 8.96
C ILE A 38 -5.42 -0.06 7.59
N GLY A 39 -6.45 0.74 7.32
CA GLY A 39 -7.12 0.74 6.02
C GLY A 39 -6.26 1.38 4.92
N ARG A 40 -6.55 1.05 3.66
CA ARG A 40 -5.84 1.56 2.47
C ARG A 40 -5.68 3.09 2.44
N LYS A 41 -6.72 3.83 2.83
CA LYS A 41 -6.68 5.31 2.88
C LYS A 41 -5.64 5.82 3.87
N ILE A 42 -5.64 5.29 5.10
CA ILE A 42 -4.73 5.73 6.17
C ILE A 42 -3.28 5.43 5.77
N GLN A 43 -3.02 4.22 5.29
CA GLN A 43 -1.70 3.84 4.80
C GLN A 43 -1.21 4.78 3.68
N THR A 44 -2.09 5.11 2.73
CA THR A 44 -1.76 6.00 1.62
C THR A 44 -1.47 7.43 2.11
N GLN A 45 -2.25 7.94 3.07
CA GLN A 45 -2.01 9.25 3.67
C GLN A 45 -0.65 9.32 4.38
N GLN A 46 -0.30 8.28 5.14
CA GLN A 46 1.01 8.19 5.81
C GLN A 46 2.16 8.13 4.80
N ALA A 47 2.02 7.34 3.73
CA ALA A 47 3.04 7.27 2.68
C ALA A 47 3.24 8.63 1.99
N LEU A 48 2.15 9.37 1.73
CA LEU A 48 2.22 10.71 1.16
C LEU A 48 2.90 11.70 2.11
N GLN A 49 2.52 11.70 3.40
CA GLN A 49 3.17 12.53 4.42
C GLN A 49 4.68 12.25 4.47
N LEU A 50 5.07 10.98 4.46
CA LEU A 50 6.47 10.57 4.47
C LEU A 50 7.22 11.09 3.23
N ALA A 51 6.60 11.02 2.05
CA ALA A 51 7.19 11.54 0.81
C ALA A 51 7.38 13.07 0.84
N LEU A 52 6.51 13.80 1.56
CA LEU A 52 6.57 15.25 1.68
C LEU A 52 7.64 15.76 2.66
N ILE A 53 8.22 14.89 3.51
CA ILE A 53 9.25 15.27 4.48
C ILE A 53 10.42 16.02 3.84
N ARG A 54 10.82 15.65 2.61
CA ARG A 54 11.87 16.35 1.86
C ARG A 54 11.50 17.80 1.57
N LEU A 55 10.22 18.08 1.28
CA LEU A 55 9.73 19.43 1.00
C LEU A 55 9.59 20.28 2.26
N GLU A 56 9.27 19.65 3.40
CA GLU A 56 9.19 20.31 4.70
C GLU A 56 10.59 20.64 5.26
N ASN A 57 11.57 19.78 4.99
CA ASN A 57 12.92 19.87 5.55
C ASN A 57 13.97 20.18 4.47
N ARG A 58 13.67 21.13 3.56
CA ARG A 58 14.51 21.39 2.38
C ARG A 58 15.98 21.61 2.71
N ASP A 59 16.28 22.27 3.83
CA ASP A 59 17.65 22.55 4.25
C ASP A 59 18.47 21.28 4.55
N LEU A 60 17.81 20.22 5.03
CA LEU A 60 18.46 18.93 5.31
C LEU A 60 18.71 18.11 4.03
N TYR A 61 17.93 18.34 2.97
CA TYR A 61 17.96 17.52 1.75
C TYR A 61 18.52 18.26 0.52
N ARG A 62 19.07 19.46 0.70
CA ARG A 62 19.56 20.35 -0.38
C ARG A 62 20.76 19.79 -1.15
N GLN A 63 21.47 18.77 -0.64
CA GLN A 63 22.69 18.22 -1.23
C GLN A 63 22.50 16.91 -2.04
N ILE A 64 21.26 16.38 -2.15
CA ILE A 64 21.00 15.07 -2.77
C ILE A 64 20.45 15.20 -4.20
N VAL A 65 20.75 16.30 -4.91
CA VAL A 65 20.44 16.44 -6.34
C VAL A 65 21.61 17.11 -7.04
#